data_AF-A0AAD3NGL5-F1
#
_entry.id   AF-A0AAD3NGL5-F1
#
_cell.length_a   1.000
_cell.length_b   1.000
_cell.length_c   1.000
_cell.angle_alpha   90.00
_cell.angle_beta   90.00
_cell.angle_gamma   90.00
#
_symmetry.space_group_name_H-M   'P 1'
#
loop_
_entity.id
_entity.type
_entity.pdbx_description
1 polymer ?
#
loop_
_entity_poly.entity_id
_entity_poly.type
_entity_poly.pdbx_seq_one_letter_code
_entity_poly.pdbx_strand_id
1 'polypeptide(L)'
;MDERTCRSSGICVCKTGVYGPKCDECHPGFFHFSSTGCRPCQCHNHTSYCHPQSGVCLNCEGNTQGSNCEECKPGFYRSPGAARTEACAPCPCSNSTSTGTCHTDSSGSPVCDQCLHRYSGPQCDKCSAGFYKTSGACVPCDCSGNADPQGPAQLCHPDTGHCLHCTNNTTGSQCQLCAPGFIGDARAHNCSHPAPRLIPTPADTTTTEAPPSPSVSATSTTLTSVTARGVPASTSSSNTSTALSTAATTQALLTSLSSPTDNTTAALTEVSWTQFNIIILAVIILVVLLLLGFVGGVYTYREYQNRKLNAPFWTIELKEDNISFSSYHDSIPNADVSGLLEDEANEVAPNGQLALTTQGNCYKA
;
A
#
# COMPACT_ATOMS: atom_id res chain seq x y z
N MET A 1 19.19 15.06 56.41
CA MET A 1 18.53 16.35 56.20
C MET A 1 17.43 16.13 55.20
N ASP A 2 16.18 16.05 55.65
CA ASP A 2 15.00 15.93 54.78
C ASP A 2 13.98 16.90 55.35
N GLU A 3 13.97 18.12 54.81
CA GLU A 3 13.12 19.20 55.30
C GLU A 3 12.40 19.82 54.11
N ARG A 4 11.07 19.72 54.13
CA ARG A 4 10.21 20.46 53.21
C ARG A 4 10.21 21.92 53.66
N THR A 5 11.29 22.64 53.36
CA THR A 5 11.44 24.06 53.71
C THR A 5 10.50 24.91 52.84
N CYS A 6 9.23 24.96 53.24
CA CYS A 6 8.25 25.86 52.68
C CYS A 6 8.31 27.21 53.38
N ARG A 7 8.37 28.30 52.62
CA ARG A 7 8.29 29.65 53.18
C ARG A 7 6.88 29.89 53.74
N SER A 8 6.78 30.82 54.68
CA SER A 8 5.49 31.31 55.23
C SER A 8 4.53 31.85 54.15
N SER A 9 5.03 32.18 52.96
CA SER A 9 4.24 32.53 51.77
C SER A 9 3.55 31.34 51.09
N GLY A 10 3.67 30.12 51.61
CA GLY A 10 3.07 28.90 51.02
C GLY A 10 3.83 28.34 49.80
N ILE A 11 5.02 28.85 49.51
CA ILE A 11 5.88 28.39 48.40
C ILE A 11 6.98 27.48 48.96
N CYS A 12 7.04 26.25 48.46
CA CYS A 12 8.01 25.23 48.83
C CYS A 12 9.23 25.21 47.90
N VAL A 13 10.41 24.87 48.44
CA VAL A 13 11.60 24.56 47.63
C VAL A 13 11.50 23.10 47.17
N CYS A 14 11.40 22.87 45.87
CA CYS A 14 11.13 21.54 45.31
C CYS A 14 12.37 20.66 45.14
N LYS A 15 12.15 19.34 45.23
CA LYS A 15 13.17 18.32 44.89
C LYS A 15 13.33 18.24 43.36
N THR A 16 14.41 17.62 42.88
CA THR A 16 14.72 17.50 41.44
C THR A 16 13.56 16.91 40.65
N GLY A 17 13.24 17.52 39.51
CA GLY A 17 12.15 17.09 38.63
C GLY A 17 10.73 17.38 39.14
N VAL A 18 10.58 18.05 40.29
CA VAL A 18 9.29 18.43 40.90
C VAL A 18 9.10 19.94 40.78
N TYR A 19 7.87 20.38 40.54
CA TYR A 19 7.49 21.80 40.46
C TYR A 19 6.12 22.06 41.10
N GLY A 20 5.63 23.30 40.98
CA GLY A 20 4.39 23.77 41.61
C GLY A 20 4.62 24.37 43.01
N PRO A 21 3.68 25.18 43.53
CA PRO A 21 3.87 25.92 44.80
C PRO A 21 4.05 24.99 46.01
N LYS A 22 3.47 23.78 45.97
CA LYS A 22 3.56 22.77 47.03
C LYS A 22 4.51 21.61 46.70
N CYS A 23 5.15 21.64 45.53
CA CYS A 23 6.04 20.57 45.04
C CYS A 23 5.33 19.21 44.98
N ASP A 24 4.15 19.18 44.38
CA ASP A 24 3.23 18.05 44.26
C ASP A 24 3.06 17.54 42.81
N GLU A 25 3.67 18.21 41.82
CA GLU A 25 3.64 17.79 40.41
C GLU A 25 5.05 17.54 39.84
N CYS A 26 5.16 16.65 38.85
CA CYS A 26 6.41 16.44 38.11
C CYS A 26 6.55 17.48 36.98
N HIS A 27 7.73 18.08 36.87
CA HIS A 27 8.07 19.01 35.78
C HIS A 27 7.90 18.31 34.41
N PRO A 28 7.48 19.03 33.34
CA PRO A 28 7.49 18.48 31.98
C PRO A 28 8.82 17.80 31.65
N GLY A 29 8.75 16.56 31.16
CA GLY A 29 9.93 15.69 30.94
C GLY A 29 10.37 14.86 32.15
N PHE A 30 9.61 14.87 33.25
CA PHE A 30 9.77 14.00 34.39
C PHE A 30 8.46 13.25 34.72
N PHE A 31 8.59 12.07 35.33
CA PHE A 31 7.48 11.22 35.74
C PHE A 31 7.75 10.53 37.10
N HIS A 32 6.73 9.88 37.63
CA HIS A 32 6.78 9.07 38.85
C HIS A 32 7.21 9.88 40.09
N PHE A 33 6.28 10.67 40.62
CA PHE A 33 6.46 11.42 41.86
C PHE A 33 6.71 10.48 43.05
N SER A 34 7.82 10.72 43.77
CA SER A 34 8.28 9.89 44.87
C SER A 34 8.94 10.73 45.98
N SER A 35 9.33 10.09 47.09
CA SER A 35 10.00 10.78 48.22
C SER A 35 11.33 11.44 47.84
N THR A 36 11.99 10.98 46.77
CA THR A 36 13.26 11.54 46.25
C THR A 36 13.08 12.59 45.16
N GLY A 37 11.86 12.78 44.65
CA GLY A 37 11.54 13.66 43.51
C GLY A 37 10.86 12.91 42.37
N CYS A 38 10.96 13.43 41.15
CA CYS A 38 10.53 12.75 39.92
C CYS A 38 11.74 12.30 39.09
N ARG A 39 11.54 11.28 38.25
CA ARG A 39 12.56 10.70 37.36
C ARG A 39 12.43 11.25 35.94
N PRO A 40 13.51 11.50 35.20
CA PRO A 40 13.42 11.99 33.82
C PRO A 40 12.82 10.91 32.89
N CYS A 41 12.04 11.34 31.89
CA CYS A 41 11.49 10.49 30.84
C CYS A 41 12.59 9.74 30.07
N GLN A 42 12.33 8.50 29.65
CA GLN A 42 13.34 7.61 29.05
C GLN A 42 13.05 7.29 27.56
N CYS A 43 12.75 8.32 26.77
CA CYS A 43 12.18 8.18 25.43
C CYS A 43 13.19 8.02 24.28
N HIS A 44 14.38 7.45 24.56
CA HIS A 44 15.48 7.30 23.60
C HIS A 44 15.78 8.54 22.73
N ASN A 45 15.62 9.75 23.27
CA ASN A 45 15.82 11.03 22.55
C ASN A 45 14.85 11.30 21.36
N HIS A 46 13.73 10.56 21.24
CA HIS A 46 12.67 10.82 20.23
C HIS A 46 11.53 11.70 20.75
N THR A 47 11.58 12.12 22.00
CA THR A 47 10.71 13.14 22.61
C THR A 47 11.27 13.46 24.00
N SER A 48 11.11 14.68 24.46
CA SER A 48 11.39 15.07 25.85
C SER A 48 10.18 14.91 26.77
N TYR A 49 9.00 14.52 26.23
CA TYR A 49 7.74 14.50 26.97
C TYR A 49 7.22 13.08 27.18
N CYS A 50 6.79 12.79 28.40
CA CYS A 50 6.10 11.55 28.76
C CYS A 50 4.97 11.82 29.75
N HIS A 51 4.06 10.86 29.89
CA HIS A 51 2.93 10.94 30.81
C HIS A 51 3.42 10.95 32.28
N PRO A 52 3.03 11.93 33.11
CA PRO A 52 3.70 12.22 34.40
C PRO A 52 3.58 11.12 35.45
N GLN A 53 2.61 10.21 35.32
CA GLN A 53 2.43 9.08 36.25
C GLN A 53 3.08 7.79 35.74
N SER A 54 2.89 7.45 34.47
CA SER A 54 3.28 6.15 33.89
C SER A 54 4.64 6.16 33.21
N GLY A 55 5.18 7.33 32.84
CA GLY A 55 6.43 7.45 32.09
C GLY A 55 6.33 7.13 30.60
N VAL A 56 5.14 6.77 30.10
CA VAL A 56 4.92 6.47 28.68
C VAL A 56 5.14 7.71 27.84
N CYS A 57 6.04 7.61 26.87
CA CYS A 57 6.47 8.71 26.02
C CYS A 57 5.36 9.20 25.09
N LEU A 58 5.31 10.51 24.87
CA LEU A 58 4.26 11.18 24.11
C LEU A 58 4.83 11.80 22.84
N ASN A 59 4.11 11.64 21.73
CA ASN A 59 4.48 12.16 20.41
C ASN A 59 5.89 11.73 19.95
N CYS A 60 6.18 10.43 19.98
CA CYS A 60 7.44 9.87 19.48
C CYS A 60 7.75 10.32 18.03
N GLU A 61 8.85 11.07 17.90
CA GLU A 61 9.41 11.56 16.64
C GLU A 61 10.26 10.48 15.94
N GLY A 62 10.99 10.83 14.88
CA GLY A 62 11.91 9.89 14.21
C GLY A 62 11.25 8.61 13.64
N ASN A 63 9.94 8.64 13.35
CA ASN A 63 9.15 7.47 12.94
C ASN A 63 9.16 6.31 13.97
N THR A 64 9.29 6.63 15.25
CA THR A 64 9.36 5.66 16.35
C THR A 64 8.04 5.47 17.09
N GLN A 65 7.87 4.33 17.77
CA GLN A 65 6.71 4.02 18.61
C GLN A 65 7.12 3.19 19.83
N GLY A 66 6.14 2.77 20.63
CA GLY A 66 6.36 2.02 21.87
C GLY A 66 6.36 2.93 23.09
N SER A 67 6.42 2.34 24.29
CA SER A 67 6.31 3.07 25.56
C SER A 67 7.45 4.05 25.80
N ASN A 68 8.61 3.78 25.19
CA ASN A 68 9.86 4.53 25.31
C ASN A 68 10.39 5.02 23.95
N CYS A 69 9.55 5.02 22.91
CA CYS A 69 9.95 5.28 21.52
C CYS A 69 11.04 4.31 20.99
N GLU A 70 11.05 3.08 21.52
CA GLU A 70 12.07 2.07 21.28
C GLU A 70 11.86 1.28 19.98
N GLU A 71 10.63 1.19 19.49
CA GLU A 71 10.23 0.50 18.26
C GLU A 71 10.16 1.45 17.06
N CYS A 72 10.06 0.90 15.85
CA CYS A 72 9.71 1.64 14.64
C CYS A 72 8.21 1.53 14.34
N LYS A 73 7.63 2.59 13.77
CA LYS A 73 6.25 2.53 13.23
C LYS A 73 6.18 1.53 12.07
N PRO A 74 5.01 0.90 11.80
CA PRO A 74 4.82 0.04 10.64
C PRO A 74 5.25 0.73 9.33
N GLY A 75 5.99 0.01 8.48
CA GLY A 75 6.59 0.59 7.26
C GLY A 75 7.93 1.31 7.50
N PHE A 76 8.49 1.24 8.71
CA PHE A 76 9.82 1.76 9.04
C PHE A 76 10.67 0.72 9.78
N TYR A 77 11.99 0.80 9.65
CA TYR A 77 12.97 -0.08 10.28
C TYR A 77 14.21 0.70 10.74
N ARG A 78 15.08 0.07 11.54
CA ARG A 78 16.45 0.53 11.82
C ARG A 78 17.43 -0.45 11.19
N SER A 79 18.51 0.06 10.61
CA SER A 79 19.58 -0.76 10.02
C SER A 79 20.36 -1.55 11.10
N PRO A 80 21.04 -2.65 10.73
CA PRO A 80 21.88 -3.40 11.67
C PRO A 80 22.91 -2.50 12.35
N GLY A 81 22.93 -2.50 13.69
CA GLY A 81 23.87 -1.71 14.49
C GLY A 81 23.48 -0.25 14.74
N ALA A 82 22.39 0.26 14.14
CA ALA A 82 21.87 1.60 14.45
C ALA A 82 21.42 1.71 15.91
N ALA A 83 21.75 2.81 16.57
CA ALA A 83 21.36 3.04 17.95
C ALA A 83 19.84 3.25 18.08
N ARG A 84 19.26 2.89 19.23
CA ARG A 84 17.83 3.18 19.51
C ARG A 84 17.51 4.67 19.51
N THR A 85 18.51 5.54 19.66
CA THR A 85 18.38 6.99 19.57
C THR A 85 18.31 7.52 18.13
N GLU A 86 18.55 6.67 17.13
CA GLU A 86 18.42 7.03 15.72
C GLU A 86 16.96 6.87 15.25
N ALA A 87 16.56 7.75 14.34
CA ALA A 87 15.26 7.69 13.68
C ALA A 87 15.15 6.45 12.78
N CYS A 88 13.95 5.91 12.64
CA CYS A 88 13.68 4.79 11.74
C CYS A 88 13.58 5.26 10.28
N ALA A 89 14.25 4.53 9.39
CA ALA A 89 14.21 4.70 7.94
C ALA A 89 12.98 4.00 7.35
N PRO A 90 12.39 4.49 6.24
CA PRO A 90 11.28 3.80 5.58
C PRO A 90 11.73 2.44 5.02
N CYS A 91 10.84 1.44 5.09
CA CYS A 91 11.08 0.12 4.52
C CYS A 91 11.41 0.21 3.01
N PRO A 92 12.41 -0.54 2.49
CA PRO A 92 12.72 -0.61 1.07
C PRO A 92 11.72 -1.50 0.31
N CYS A 93 10.43 -1.36 0.60
CA CYS A 93 9.34 -2.19 0.11
C CYS A 93 8.37 -1.32 -0.69
N SER A 94 8.24 -1.56 -1.99
CA SER A 94 7.33 -0.76 -2.82
C SER A 94 5.88 -1.21 -2.65
N ASN A 95 4.96 -0.27 -2.45
CA ASN A 95 3.51 -0.52 -2.49
C ASN A 95 3.02 -1.03 -3.87
N SER A 96 3.86 -0.96 -4.91
CA SER A 96 3.57 -1.50 -6.24
C SER A 96 3.94 -2.99 -6.41
N THR A 97 4.76 -3.55 -5.51
CA THR A 97 5.24 -4.94 -5.55
C THR A 97 4.95 -5.72 -4.26
N SER A 98 4.56 -5.04 -3.18
CA SER A 98 4.39 -5.56 -1.82
C SER A 98 3.32 -4.79 -1.04
N THR A 99 3.08 -5.16 0.22
CA THR A 99 2.27 -4.38 1.18
C THR A 99 2.91 -3.07 1.64
N GLY A 100 4.20 -2.84 1.36
CA GLY A 100 4.95 -1.67 1.83
C GLY A 100 5.48 -1.78 3.27
N THR A 101 5.09 -2.81 4.01
CA THR A 101 5.57 -3.09 5.37
C THR A 101 6.71 -4.11 5.37
N CYS A 102 7.58 -4.03 6.37
CA CYS A 102 8.72 -4.93 6.53
C CYS A 102 9.00 -5.25 8.00
N HIS A 103 9.58 -6.43 8.22
CA HIS A 103 10.24 -6.82 9.45
C HIS A 103 11.75 -6.89 9.23
N THR A 104 12.52 -7.07 10.31
CA THR A 104 13.97 -7.33 10.22
C THR A 104 14.25 -8.82 10.39
N ASP A 105 15.14 -9.36 9.56
CA ASP A 105 15.62 -10.73 9.69
C ASP A 105 16.66 -10.89 10.82
N SER A 106 17.23 -12.09 10.97
CA SER A 106 18.25 -12.37 11.99
C SER A 106 19.59 -11.63 11.78
N SER A 107 19.82 -11.04 10.60
CA SER A 107 20.96 -10.13 10.34
C SER A 107 20.62 -8.66 10.62
N GLY A 108 19.36 -8.34 10.91
CA GLY A 108 18.83 -6.98 11.01
C GLY A 108 18.46 -6.37 9.65
N SER A 109 18.48 -7.14 8.56
CA SER A 109 18.15 -6.66 7.22
C SER A 109 16.64 -6.58 7.03
N PRO A 110 16.11 -5.55 6.34
CA PRO A 110 14.68 -5.42 6.10
C PRO A 110 14.17 -6.44 5.08
N VAL A 111 13.08 -7.12 5.41
CA VAL A 111 12.37 -8.10 4.59
C VAL A 111 10.89 -7.71 4.54
N CYS A 112 10.34 -7.53 3.34
CA CYS A 112 8.94 -7.16 3.16
C CYS A 112 8.02 -8.30 3.63
N ASP A 113 6.95 -7.95 4.34
CA ASP A 113 6.08 -8.95 4.98
C ASP A 113 5.30 -9.80 3.98
N GLN A 114 4.88 -9.20 2.86
CA GLN A 114 4.13 -9.87 1.81
C GLN A 114 4.37 -9.23 0.44
N CYS A 115 4.90 -10.03 -0.49
CA CYS A 115 4.96 -9.69 -1.91
C CYS A 115 3.62 -9.94 -2.60
N LEU A 116 3.30 -9.12 -3.60
CA LEU A 116 2.23 -9.41 -4.57
C LEU A 116 2.63 -10.62 -5.44
N HIS A 117 1.66 -11.43 -5.87
CA HIS A 117 1.89 -12.76 -6.48
C HIS A 117 2.88 -12.85 -7.66
N ARG A 118 3.17 -11.75 -8.35
CA ARG A 118 4.11 -11.66 -9.49
C ARG A 118 5.55 -11.36 -9.08
N TYR A 119 5.77 -11.07 -7.80
CA TYR A 119 7.03 -10.61 -7.23
C TYR A 119 7.52 -11.57 -6.14
N SER A 120 8.83 -11.58 -5.91
CA SER A 120 9.50 -12.45 -4.96
C SER A 120 10.80 -11.82 -4.45
N GLY A 121 11.47 -12.50 -3.51
CA GLY A 121 12.68 -12.01 -2.86
C GLY A 121 12.37 -11.12 -1.64
N PRO A 122 13.40 -10.79 -0.83
CA PRO A 122 13.21 -10.10 0.44
C PRO A 122 12.69 -8.67 0.29
N GLN A 123 12.91 -8.03 -0.87
CA GLN A 123 12.42 -6.67 -1.15
C GLN A 123 11.28 -6.64 -2.18
N CYS A 124 10.74 -7.82 -2.56
CA CYS A 124 9.74 -7.98 -3.62
C CYS A 124 10.16 -7.30 -4.94
N ASP A 125 11.47 -7.34 -5.25
CA ASP A 125 12.15 -6.67 -6.37
C ASP A 125 12.42 -7.61 -7.56
N LYS A 126 12.28 -8.92 -7.33
CA LYS A 126 12.46 -10.01 -8.29
C LYS A 126 11.11 -10.51 -8.75
N CYS A 127 11.05 -11.14 -9.92
CA CYS A 127 9.82 -11.79 -10.36
C CYS A 127 9.62 -13.14 -9.66
N SER A 128 8.37 -13.55 -9.47
CA SER A 128 8.05 -14.88 -8.97
C SER A 128 8.19 -15.95 -10.06
N ALA A 129 8.20 -17.21 -9.63
CA ALA A 129 8.08 -18.39 -10.48
C ALA A 129 7.00 -18.21 -11.56
N GLY A 130 7.37 -18.37 -12.84
CA GLY A 130 6.45 -18.18 -13.97
C GLY A 130 6.34 -16.75 -14.49
N PHE A 131 7.11 -15.80 -13.96
CA PHE A 131 7.16 -14.40 -14.43
C PHE A 131 8.59 -13.98 -14.77
N TYR A 132 8.73 -13.01 -15.68
CA TYR A 132 9.99 -12.35 -16.02
C TYR A 132 9.83 -10.82 -16.04
N LYS A 133 10.96 -10.12 -15.89
CA LYS A 133 11.03 -8.67 -15.76
C LYS A 133 11.09 -8.01 -17.13
N THR A 134 10.13 -7.14 -17.41
CA THR A 134 10.15 -6.27 -18.60
C THR A 134 9.71 -4.87 -18.21
N SER A 135 10.45 -3.84 -18.67
CA SER A 135 10.14 -2.42 -18.41
C SER A 135 9.87 -2.08 -16.93
N GLY A 136 10.51 -2.79 -15.99
CA GLY A 136 10.35 -2.60 -14.54
C GLY A 136 9.20 -3.38 -13.88
N ALA A 137 8.35 -4.07 -14.66
CA ALA A 137 7.26 -4.89 -14.14
C ALA A 137 7.49 -6.39 -14.38
N CYS A 138 6.86 -7.25 -13.58
CA CYS A 138 6.88 -8.70 -13.77
C CYS A 138 5.66 -9.15 -14.57
N VAL A 139 5.91 -9.76 -15.74
CA VAL A 139 4.88 -10.27 -16.68
C VAL A 139 5.01 -11.79 -16.83
N PRO A 140 3.92 -12.53 -17.11
CA PRO A 140 3.98 -13.98 -17.19
C PRO A 140 4.87 -14.45 -18.36
N CYS A 141 5.53 -15.59 -18.17
CA CYS A 141 6.22 -16.31 -19.24
C CYS A 141 5.21 -16.77 -20.31
N ASP A 142 5.47 -16.49 -21.59
CA ASP A 142 4.78 -17.15 -22.71
C ASP A 142 5.69 -18.24 -23.29
N CYS A 143 5.37 -19.50 -22.98
CA CYS A 143 6.03 -20.68 -23.55
C CYS A 143 5.16 -21.42 -24.56
N SER A 144 4.21 -20.72 -25.21
CA SER A 144 3.30 -21.28 -26.23
C SER A 144 2.52 -22.52 -25.77
N GLY A 145 2.33 -22.70 -24.45
CA GLY A 145 1.77 -23.93 -23.85
C GLY A 145 2.66 -25.18 -23.93
N ASN A 146 3.90 -25.08 -24.42
CA ASN A 146 4.86 -26.17 -24.57
C ASN A 146 5.95 -26.14 -23.49
N ALA A 147 5.56 -25.91 -22.23
CA ALA A 147 6.44 -26.04 -21.08
C ALA A 147 5.85 -27.05 -20.09
N ASP A 148 6.69 -27.62 -19.23
CA ASP A 148 6.28 -28.65 -18.28
C ASP A 148 5.48 -28.06 -17.11
N PRO A 149 4.18 -28.40 -16.92
CA PRO A 149 3.38 -27.92 -15.79
C PRO A 149 3.75 -28.60 -14.45
N GLN A 150 4.60 -29.64 -14.46
CA GLN A 150 5.21 -30.25 -13.28
C GLN A 150 6.72 -29.95 -13.20
N GLY A 151 7.21 -29.04 -14.05
CA GLY A 151 8.62 -28.69 -14.19
C GLY A 151 9.17 -27.91 -12.98
N PRO A 152 10.43 -27.44 -13.07
CA PRO A 152 11.01 -26.59 -12.03
C PRO A 152 10.16 -25.33 -11.83
N ALA A 153 10.12 -24.82 -10.60
CA ALA A 153 9.34 -23.61 -10.27
C ALA A 153 9.67 -22.42 -11.19
N GLN A 154 10.91 -22.31 -11.67
CA GLN A 154 11.28 -21.30 -12.66
C GLN A 154 10.99 -21.78 -14.10
N LEU A 155 9.89 -21.29 -14.68
CA LEU A 155 9.42 -21.66 -16.02
C LEU A 155 10.25 -21.04 -17.16
N CYS A 156 10.59 -19.75 -17.02
CA CYS A 156 11.42 -18.99 -17.96
C CYS A 156 12.47 -18.16 -17.22
N HIS A 157 13.54 -17.77 -17.92
CA HIS A 157 14.62 -16.96 -17.36
C HIS A 157 14.10 -15.58 -16.88
N PRO A 158 14.36 -15.19 -15.62
CA PRO A 158 13.69 -14.06 -14.98
C PRO A 158 13.95 -12.69 -15.63
N ASP A 159 15.05 -12.50 -16.35
CA ASP A 159 15.37 -11.22 -17.02
C ASP A 159 15.08 -11.20 -18.53
N THR A 160 14.89 -12.35 -19.18
CA THR A 160 14.79 -12.44 -20.65
C THR A 160 13.50 -13.06 -21.16
N GLY A 161 12.73 -13.70 -20.29
CA GLY A 161 11.51 -14.42 -20.67
C GLY A 161 11.75 -15.71 -21.45
N HIS A 162 13.01 -16.13 -21.67
CA HIS A 162 13.34 -17.34 -22.42
C HIS A 162 12.95 -18.59 -21.64
N CYS A 163 12.08 -19.42 -22.21
CA CYS A 163 11.59 -20.65 -21.57
C CYS A 163 12.72 -21.66 -21.35
N LEU A 164 12.87 -22.17 -20.12
CA LEU A 164 14.04 -22.98 -19.74
C LEU A 164 13.94 -24.43 -20.23
N HIS A 165 12.73 -24.97 -20.31
CA HIS A 165 12.47 -26.35 -20.74
C HIS A 165 11.25 -26.40 -21.66
N CYS A 166 11.49 -26.72 -22.93
CA CYS A 166 10.44 -26.95 -23.92
C CYS A 166 10.03 -28.43 -23.97
N THR A 167 8.73 -28.68 -23.99
CA THR A 167 8.12 -30.03 -24.11
C THR A 167 7.54 -30.24 -25.52
N ASN A 168 6.80 -31.33 -25.75
CA ASN A 168 6.08 -31.61 -27.00
C ASN A 168 6.95 -31.55 -28.29
N ASN A 169 8.23 -31.90 -28.18
CA ASN A 169 9.20 -31.82 -29.29
C ASN A 169 9.31 -30.41 -29.90
N THR A 170 9.33 -29.38 -29.05
CA THR A 170 9.44 -27.97 -29.46
C THR A 170 10.76 -27.33 -29.07
N THR A 171 11.03 -26.14 -29.63
CA THR A 171 12.24 -25.34 -29.41
C THR A 171 11.94 -23.86 -29.65
N GLY A 172 12.96 -23.00 -29.49
CA GLY A 172 12.84 -21.55 -29.56
C GLY A 172 12.56 -20.91 -28.19
N SER A 173 12.71 -19.59 -28.12
CA SER A 173 12.66 -18.82 -26.86
C SER A 173 11.33 -18.86 -26.12
N GLN A 174 10.24 -19.17 -26.82
CA GLN A 174 8.88 -19.31 -26.30
C GLN A 174 8.34 -20.71 -26.59
N CYS A 175 9.21 -21.69 -26.85
CA CYS A 175 8.85 -23.05 -27.28
C CYS A 175 7.86 -23.05 -28.47
N GLN A 176 8.07 -22.10 -29.40
CA GLN A 176 7.15 -21.72 -30.47
C GLN A 176 7.47 -22.36 -31.84
N LEU A 177 8.53 -23.17 -31.91
CA LEU A 177 8.99 -23.86 -33.13
C LEU A 177 9.03 -25.37 -32.87
N CYS A 178 8.82 -26.22 -33.88
CA CYS A 178 9.12 -27.65 -33.73
C CYS A 178 10.65 -27.85 -33.64
N ALA A 179 11.07 -28.81 -32.80
CA ALA A 179 12.47 -29.15 -32.63
C ALA A 179 13.08 -29.72 -33.93
N PRO A 180 14.42 -29.68 -34.11
CA PRO A 180 15.07 -30.25 -35.29
C PRO A 180 14.66 -31.72 -35.51
N GLY A 181 14.19 -32.04 -36.72
CA GLY A 181 13.68 -33.38 -37.06
C GLY A 181 12.18 -33.60 -36.82
N PHE A 182 11.45 -32.56 -36.43
CA PHE A 182 9.98 -32.54 -36.32
C PHE A 182 9.36 -31.52 -37.27
N ILE A 183 8.14 -31.79 -37.74
CA ILE A 183 7.33 -30.94 -38.60
C ILE A 183 5.94 -30.74 -38.00
N GLY A 184 5.30 -29.62 -38.33
CA GLY A 184 3.99 -29.22 -37.81
C GLY A 184 3.99 -27.77 -37.33
N ASP A 185 3.03 -27.47 -36.47
CA ASP A 185 2.87 -26.23 -35.74
C ASP A 185 2.98 -26.50 -34.23
N ALA A 186 4.00 -25.90 -33.60
CA ALA A 186 4.25 -26.00 -32.18
C ALA A 186 3.17 -25.31 -31.33
N ARG A 187 2.61 -24.18 -31.79
CA ARG A 187 1.54 -23.47 -31.07
C ARG A 187 0.19 -24.22 -31.13
N ALA A 188 0.02 -25.09 -32.13
CA ALA A 188 -1.08 -26.06 -32.21
C ALA A 188 -0.74 -27.44 -31.60
N HIS A 189 0.41 -27.57 -30.91
CA HIS A 189 0.87 -28.78 -30.22
C HIS A 189 0.94 -30.05 -31.09
N ASN A 190 1.23 -29.93 -32.40
CA ASN A 190 1.19 -31.07 -33.34
C ASN A 190 2.54 -31.45 -33.98
N CYS A 191 3.66 -31.04 -33.37
CA CYS A 191 5.01 -31.41 -33.83
C CYS A 191 5.22 -32.93 -33.86
N SER A 192 5.38 -33.47 -35.06
CA SER A 192 5.49 -34.91 -35.34
C SER A 192 6.70 -35.20 -36.23
N HIS A 193 7.24 -36.42 -36.17
CA HIS A 193 8.32 -36.81 -37.08
C HIS A 193 7.81 -36.87 -38.53
N PRO A 194 8.61 -36.41 -39.52
CA PRO A 194 8.33 -36.67 -40.91
C PRO A 194 8.15 -38.18 -41.14
N ALA A 195 6.99 -38.59 -41.66
CA ALA A 195 6.79 -39.96 -42.06
C ALA A 195 7.87 -40.36 -43.08
N PRO A 196 8.49 -41.55 -42.96
CA PRO A 196 9.50 -41.98 -43.92
C PRO A 196 8.87 -42.01 -45.30
N ARG A 197 9.45 -41.27 -46.25
CA ARG A 197 9.08 -41.41 -47.66
C ARG A 197 9.45 -42.82 -48.10
N LEU A 198 8.46 -43.70 -48.13
CA LEU A 198 8.53 -44.93 -48.91
C LEU A 198 8.73 -44.53 -50.37
N ILE A 199 9.98 -44.58 -50.82
CA ILE A 199 10.30 -44.52 -52.25
C ILE A 199 9.69 -45.79 -52.84
N PRO A 200 8.73 -45.70 -53.77
CA PRO A 200 8.20 -46.90 -54.42
C PRO A 200 9.34 -47.53 -55.21
N THR A 201 9.80 -48.71 -54.79
CA THR A 201 10.57 -49.60 -55.67
C THR A 201 9.72 -49.90 -56.89
N PRO A 202 10.26 -49.81 -58.13
CA PRO A 202 9.51 -50.21 -59.31
C PRO A 202 9.01 -51.65 -59.14
N ALA A 203 7.72 -51.86 -59.35
CA ALA A 203 7.14 -53.20 -59.25
C ALA A 203 7.62 -54.04 -60.44
N ASP A 204 8.34 -55.14 -60.16
CA ASP A 204 8.66 -56.13 -61.18
C ASP A 204 7.36 -56.70 -61.75
N THR A 205 7.27 -56.68 -63.07
CA THR A 205 6.08 -57.15 -63.80
C THR A 205 6.18 -58.65 -64.02
N THR A 206 5.46 -59.43 -63.21
CA THR A 206 5.22 -60.85 -63.49
C THR A 206 3.74 -61.13 -63.78
N THR A 207 3.53 -61.77 -64.93
CA THR A 207 2.27 -61.91 -65.67
C THR A 207 1.50 -63.17 -65.25
N THR A 208 0.17 -63.05 -65.03
CA THR A 208 -0.88 -64.10 -65.22
C THR A 208 -0.71 -65.42 -64.40
N GLU A 209 -1.70 -65.93 -63.67
CA GLU A 209 -2.98 -66.48 -64.18
C GLU A 209 -4.00 -66.74 -63.04
N ALA A 210 -5.29 -66.86 -63.40
CA ALA A 210 -6.43 -67.24 -62.55
C ALA A 210 -7.37 -68.14 -63.40
N PRO A 211 -8.44 -68.82 -62.91
CA PRO A 211 -9.15 -68.78 -61.61
C PRO A 211 -9.36 -70.24 -61.06
N PRO A 212 -10.42 -70.68 -60.31
CA PRO A 212 -11.59 -69.99 -59.71
C PRO A 212 -11.98 -70.33 -58.25
N SER A 213 -12.91 -69.51 -57.72
CA SER A 213 -13.74 -69.70 -56.51
C SER A 213 -14.82 -70.80 -56.70
N PRO A 214 -15.69 -71.19 -55.72
CA PRO A 214 -16.07 -70.59 -54.41
C PRO A 214 -15.94 -71.61 -53.23
N SER A 215 -16.43 -71.48 -51.99
CA SER A 215 -17.59 -70.75 -51.42
C SER A 215 -17.54 -70.63 -49.86
N VAL A 216 -18.51 -69.88 -49.31
CA VAL A 216 -18.88 -69.69 -47.89
C VAL A 216 -18.52 -70.78 -46.85
N SER A 217 -17.95 -70.35 -45.71
CA SER A 217 -18.64 -70.28 -44.40
C SER A 217 -17.69 -69.83 -43.27
N ALA A 218 -18.17 -69.00 -42.34
CA ALA A 218 -17.40 -68.57 -41.18
C ALA A 218 -18.11 -68.98 -39.87
N THR A 219 -17.46 -69.82 -39.05
CA THR A 219 -17.93 -70.11 -37.69
C THR A 219 -16.77 -70.43 -36.73
N SER A 220 -16.90 -69.93 -35.50
CA SER A 220 -16.43 -70.54 -34.24
C SER A 220 -14.96 -70.41 -33.80
N THR A 221 -14.75 -69.46 -32.86
CA THR A 221 -14.07 -69.64 -31.54
C THR A 221 -12.55 -69.96 -31.50
N THR A 222 -11.77 -69.72 -30.44
CA THR A 222 -12.00 -69.62 -28.97
C THR A 222 -10.99 -68.66 -28.29
N LEU A 223 -11.37 -68.12 -27.11
CA LEU A 223 -10.61 -67.79 -25.87
C LEU A 223 -9.08 -67.45 -25.93
N THR A 224 -8.49 -66.60 -25.06
CA THR A 224 -8.68 -66.47 -23.59
C THR A 224 -8.04 -65.15 -23.05
N SER A 225 -8.62 -64.57 -21.98
CA SER A 225 -8.04 -63.85 -20.79
C SER A 225 -6.76 -62.97 -20.88
N VAL A 226 -6.47 -61.99 -20.00
CA VAL A 226 -6.91 -61.66 -18.62
C VAL A 226 -6.77 -60.14 -18.32
N THR A 227 -7.67 -59.56 -17.48
CA THR A 227 -7.52 -58.45 -16.47
C THR A 227 -6.58 -57.22 -16.70
N ALA A 228 -6.88 -55.99 -16.23
CA ALA A 228 -7.58 -55.64 -14.97
C ALA A 228 -8.28 -54.25 -14.92
N ARG A 229 -9.43 -54.23 -14.22
CA ARG A 229 -10.00 -53.16 -13.36
C ARG A 229 -9.91 -51.66 -13.76
N GLY A 230 -11.07 -51.13 -14.14
CA GLY A 230 -11.54 -49.78 -13.77
C GLY A 230 -12.88 -49.88 -13.03
N VAL A 231 -13.16 -48.97 -12.08
CA VAL A 231 -14.42 -48.92 -11.31
C VAL A 231 -15.38 -47.88 -11.93
N PRO A 232 -16.66 -48.20 -12.17
CA PRO A 232 -17.65 -47.23 -12.64
C PRO A 232 -18.42 -46.56 -11.48
N ALA A 233 -18.98 -45.38 -11.76
CA ALA A 233 -19.98 -44.72 -10.94
C ALA A 233 -21.29 -44.57 -11.74
N SER A 234 -22.44 -44.69 -11.09
CA SER A 234 -23.75 -44.41 -11.71
C SER A 234 -24.85 -44.22 -10.67
N THR A 235 -25.68 -43.18 -10.87
CA THR A 235 -27.13 -43.10 -10.53
C THR A 235 -27.57 -43.26 -9.05
N SER A 236 -28.67 -42.69 -8.55
CA SER A 236 -29.62 -41.67 -9.07
C SER A 236 -30.55 -41.21 -7.94
N SER A 237 -31.02 -39.96 -8.04
CA SER A 237 -32.33 -39.42 -7.62
C SER A 237 -33.15 -40.01 -6.45
N SER A 238 -33.63 -39.06 -5.62
CA SER A 238 -34.98 -38.96 -5.01
C SER A 238 -35.38 -39.70 -3.71
N ASN A 239 -35.52 -38.88 -2.66
CA ASN A 239 -36.75 -38.64 -1.88
C ASN A 239 -37.00 -39.25 -0.46
N THR A 240 -37.45 -38.32 0.39
CA THR A 240 -38.50 -38.36 1.45
C THR A 240 -38.12 -38.48 2.95
N SER A 241 -38.48 -37.40 3.68
CA SER A 241 -38.97 -37.33 5.09
C SER A 241 -38.03 -37.77 6.25
N THR A 242 -38.04 -37.16 7.46
CA THR A 242 -39.06 -36.31 8.14
C THR A 242 -38.44 -35.52 9.31
N ALA A 243 -38.96 -34.30 9.62
CA ALA A 243 -39.11 -33.66 10.96
C ALA A 243 -37.86 -33.46 11.88
N LEU A 244 -37.71 -32.52 12.82
CA LEU A 244 -38.38 -31.29 13.32
C LEU A 244 -37.31 -30.56 14.21
N SER A 245 -37.34 -29.30 14.68
CA SER A 245 -38.22 -28.12 14.56
C SER A 245 -37.45 -26.87 15.02
N THR A 246 -37.70 -25.68 14.44
CA THR A 246 -37.48 -24.37 15.11
C THR A 246 -38.63 -23.42 14.78
N ALA A 247 -39.19 -22.77 15.79
CA ALA A 247 -40.35 -21.88 15.64
C ALA A 247 -39.96 -20.41 15.85
N ALA A 248 -40.46 -19.52 14.98
CA ALA A 248 -40.95 -18.18 15.33
C ALA A 248 -41.71 -17.61 14.12
N THR A 249 -42.94 -17.14 14.33
CA THR A 249 -43.83 -16.61 13.29
C THR A 249 -43.88 -15.09 13.30
N THR A 250 -44.05 -14.49 12.12
CA THR A 250 -44.89 -13.30 11.92
C THR A 250 -45.27 -13.21 10.44
N GLN A 251 -46.55 -12.98 10.15
CA GLN A 251 -47.09 -12.88 8.79
C GLN A 251 -47.70 -11.49 8.57
N ALA A 252 -47.59 -10.96 7.34
CA ALA A 252 -48.51 -9.96 6.82
C ALA A 252 -48.69 -10.14 5.31
N LEU A 253 -49.95 -10.02 4.88
CA LEU A 253 -50.53 -10.40 3.59
C LEU A 253 -49.81 -9.92 2.31
N LEU A 254 -49.86 -10.76 1.27
CA LEU A 254 -49.95 -10.32 -0.12
C LEU A 254 -51.21 -10.93 -0.77
N THR A 255 -52.15 -10.07 -1.17
CA THR A 255 -53.32 -10.46 -1.98
C THR A 255 -52.98 -10.35 -3.46
N SER A 256 -53.24 -11.44 -4.20
CA SER A 256 -53.18 -11.46 -5.66
C SER A 256 -54.30 -10.63 -6.29
N LEU A 257 -53.99 -9.82 -7.31
CA LEU A 257 -54.91 -9.59 -8.42
C LEU A 257 -54.16 -9.21 -9.70
N SER A 258 -54.68 -9.73 -10.82
CA SER A 258 -54.24 -9.55 -12.21
C SER A 258 -54.02 -8.09 -12.64
N SER A 259 -52.89 -7.82 -13.30
CA SER A 259 -52.65 -6.54 -14.00
C SER A 259 -53.19 -6.57 -15.44
N PRO A 260 -53.97 -5.56 -15.88
CA PRO A 260 -54.17 -5.28 -17.29
C PRO A 260 -52.95 -4.58 -17.88
N THR A 261 -52.77 -4.70 -19.19
CA THR A 261 -51.77 -3.95 -19.96
C THR A 261 -52.26 -2.52 -20.24
N ASP A 262 -51.72 -1.54 -19.52
CA ASP A 262 -51.83 -0.13 -19.91
C ASP A 262 -50.45 0.44 -20.23
N ASN A 263 -50.23 0.73 -21.51
CA ASN A 263 -49.03 1.42 -22.00
C ASN A 263 -49.04 2.88 -21.52
N THR A 264 -48.47 3.14 -20.35
CA THR A 264 -48.00 4.49 -19.99
C THR A 264 -46.51 4.54 -20.23
N THR A 265 -46.11 4.90 -21.46
CA THR A 265 -44.73 5.25 -21.78
C THR A 265 -44.34 6.44 -20.90
N ALA A 266 -43.56 6.19 -19.84
CA ALA A 266 -42.88 7.26 -19.14
C ALA A 266 -42.02 8.01 -20.16
N ALA A 267 -42.37 9.27 -20.43
CA ALA A 267 -41.59 10.12 -21.30
C ALA A 267 -40.23 10.35 -20.65
N LEU A 268 -39.25 9.53 -21.03
CA LEU A 268 -37.84 9.86 -20.86
C LEU A 268 -37.61 11.15 -21.63
N THR A 269 -37.60 12.27 -20.91
CA THR A 269 -37.10 13.51 -21.45
C THR A 269 -35.63 13.28 -21.74
N GLU A 270 -35.28 13.07 -23.02
CA GLU A 270 -33.89 13.01 -23.43
C GLU A 270 -33.24 14.34 -23.04
N VAL A 271 -32.45 14.28 -21.97
CA VAL A 271 -31.76 15.43 -21.41
C VAL A 271 -30.76 15.89 -22.46
N SER A 272 -31.12 16.95 -23.18
CA SER A 272 -30.27 17.52 -24.22
C SER A 272 -28.85 17.75 -23.71
N TRP A 273 -27.85 17.55 -24.55
CA TRP A 273 -26.43 17.69 -24.16
C TRP A 273 -26.11 19.04 -23.49
N THR A 274 -26.82 20.09 -23.87
CA THR A 274 -26.75 21.41 -23.24
C THR A 274 -27.30 21.40 -21.80
N GLN A 275 -28.43 20.73 -21.55
CA GLN A 275 -29.02 20.56 -20.22
C GLN A 275 -28.14 19.69 -19.31
N PHE A 276 -27.51 18.64 -19.82
CA PHE A 276 -26.51 17.86 -19.06
C PHE A 276 -25.31 18.74 -18.65
N ASN A 277 -24.75 19.51 -19.60
CA ASN A 277 -23.64 20.42 -19.31
C ASN A 277 -24.00 21.51 -18.28
N ILE A 278 -25.24 22.03 -18.30
CA ILE A 278 -25.75 22.97 -17.29
C ILE A 278 -25.80 22.31 -15.90
N ILE A 279 -26.27 21.06 -15.80
CA ILE A 279 -26.31 20.31 -14.53
C ILE A 279 -24.89 20.08 -14.00
N ILE A 280 -23.96 19.65 -14.84
CA ILE A 280 -22.55 19.45 -14.46
C ILE A 280 -21.92 20.78 -14.00
N LEU A 281 -22.15 21.87 -14.71
CA LEU A 281 -21.62 23.20 -14.34
C LEU A 281 -22.22 23.70 -13.02
N ALA A 282 -23.51 23.46 -12.75
CA ALA A 282 -24.14 23.77 -11.48
C ALA A 282 -23.55 22.96 -10.32
N VAL A 283 -23.29 21.66 -10.52
CA VAL A 283 -22.62 20.80 -9.52
C VAL A 283 -21.18 21.28 -9.25
N ILE A 284 -20.42 21.62 -10.29
CA ILE A 284 -19.05 22.15 -10.14
C ILE A 284 -19.06 23.45 -9.34
N ILE A 285 -19.98 24.39 -9.63
CA ILE A 285 -20.12 25.63 -8.87
C ILE A 285 -20.46 25.35 -7.40
N LEU A 286 -21.37 24.41 -7.12
CA LEU A 286 -21.75 24.04 -5.76
C LEU A 286 -20.55 23.45 -4.99
N VAL A 287 -19.77 22.56 -5.62
CA VAL A 287 -18.53 22.00 -5.04
C VAL A 287 -17.49 23.10 -4.79
N VAL A 288 -17.29 24.04 -5.73
CA VAL A 288 -16.36 25.17 -5.55
C VAL A 288 -16.80 26.06 -4.39
N LEU A 289 -18.10 26.37 -4.25
CA LEU A 289 -18.62 27.16 -3.12
C LEU A 289 -18.43 26.45 -1.78
N LEU A 290 -18.63 25.12 -1.71
CA LEU A 290 -18.35 24.33 -0.52
C LEU A 290 -16.86 24.31 -0.17
N LEU A 291 -15.97 24.19 -1.16
CA LEU A 291 -14.53 24.22 -0.94
C LEU A 291 -14.05 25.60 -0.49
N LEU A 292 -14.56 26.69 -1.07
CA LEU A 292 -14.26 28.06 -0.63
C LEU A 292 -14.79 28.31 0.78
N GLY A 293 -15.99 27.81 1.12
CA GLY A 293 -16.54 27.84 2.48
C GLY A 293 -15.67 27.06 3.48
N PHE A 294 -15.19 25.87 3.10
CA PHE A 294 -14.28 25.08 3.93
C PHE A 294 -12.92 25.77 4.13
N VAL A 295 -12.31 26.30 3.07
CA VAL A 295 -11.05 27.06 3.15
C VAL A 295 -11.22 28.32 4.02
N GLY A 296 -12.32 29.05 3.86
CA GLY A 296 -12.66 30.19 4.72
C GLY A 296 -12.88 29.79 6.18
N GLY A 297 -13.52 28.64 6.42
CA GLY A 297 -13.68 28.06 7.75
C GLY A 297 -12.35 27.68 8.40
N VAL A 298 -11.45 27.02 7.66
CA VAL A 298 -10.10 26.68 8.14
C VAL A 298 -9.27 27.93 8.40
N TYR A 299 -9.32 28.93 7.52
CA TYR A 299 -8.62 30.20 7.69
C TYR A 299 -9.11 30.96 8.93
N THR A 300 -10.42 31.13 9.10
CA THR A 300 -11.01 31.81 10.26
C THR A 300 -10.81 31.03 11.57
N TYR A 301 -10.83 29.69 11.53
CA TYR A 301 -10.49 28.85 12.67
C TYR A 301 -9.01 29.00 13.08
N ARG A 302 -8.10 29.05 12.10
CA ARG A 302 -6.66 29.25 12.35
C ARG A 302 -6.37 30.65 12.89
N GLU A 303 -7.03 31.67 12.36
CA GLU A 303 -7.00 33.04 12.87
C GLU A 303 -7.56 33.13 14.31
N TYR A 304 -8.65 32.42 14.62
CA TYR A 304 -9.20 32.34 15.97
C TYR A 304 -8.24 31.66 16.97
N GLN A 305 -7.58 30.57 16.55
CA GLN A 305 -6.56 29.90 17.37
C GLN A 305 -5.31 30.77 17.56
N ASN A 306 -4.85 31.47 16.52
CA ASN A 306 -3.77 32.46 16.64
C ASN A 306 -4.15 33.59 17.60
N ARG A 307 -5.40 34.06 17.58
CA ARG A 307 -5.90 35.03 18.57
C ARG A 307 -5.99 34.46 19.99
N LYS A 308 -6.13 33.15 20.18
CA LYS A 308 -5.99 32.52 21.51
C LYS A 308 -4.54 32.39 21.97
N LEU A 309 -3.59 32.25 21.06
CA LEU A 309 -2.16 32.23 21.35
C LEU A 309 -1.59 33.63 21.61
N ASN A 310 -2.13 34.65 20.93
CA ASN A 310 -1.71 36.05 21.05
C ASN A 310 -2.62 36.91 21.93
N ALA A 311 -3.71 36.38 22.48
CA ALA A 311 -4.46 37.07 23.52
C ALA A 311 -3.57 37.12 24.78
N PRO A 312 -3.16 38.30 25.26
CA PRO A 312 -2.42 38.36 26.49
C PRO A 312 -3.35 37.90 27.61
N PHE A 313 -2.84 37.02 28.46
CA PHE A 313 -3.52 36.63 29.69
C PHE A 313 -3.65 37.90 30.56
N TRP A 314 -4.84 38.50 30.55
CA TRP A 314 -5.23 39.54 31.49
C TRP A 314 -6.23 38.94 32.47
N THR A 315 -5.75 38.33 33.55
CA THR A 315 -6.60 38.12 34.72
C THR A 315 -6.90 39.47 35.35
N ILE A 316 -8.16 39.89 35.24
CA ILE A 316 -8.69 40.99 36.06
C ILE A 316 -8.82 40.47 37.50
N GLU A 317 -7.75 40.52 38.28
CA GLU A 317 -7.91 40.48 39.74
C GLU A 317 -8.58 41.79 40.18
N LEU A 318 -9.83 41.69 40.61
CA LEU A 318 -10.47 42.75 41.37
C LEU A 318 -9.86 42.77 42.78
N LYS A 319 -8.74 43.49 42.91
CA LYS A 319 -8.27 43.94 44.23
C LYS A 319 -9.02 45.22 44.58
N GLU A 320 -9.61 45.22 45.77
CA GLU A 320 -10.40 46.33 46.30
C GLU A 320 -9.58 47.63 46.21
N ASP A 321 -10.16 48.61 45.49
CA ASP A 321 -9.80 50.02 45.41
C ASP A 321 -8.53 50.48 44.63
N ASN A 322 -7.89 49.66 43.78
CA ASN A 322 -6.94 50.19 42.78
C ASN A 322 -6.80 49.35 41.49
N ILE A 323 -7.16 49.93 40.33
CA ILE A 323 -6.92 49.33 39.01
C ILE A 323 -5.50 49.66 38.55
N SER A 324 -4.53 48.77 38.82
CA SER A 324 -3.20 48.84 38.20
C SER A 324 -3.10 47.87 37.03
N PHE A 325 -2.81 48.38 35.83
CA PHE A 325 -2.61 47.57 34.63
C PHE A 325 -1.11 47.25 34.48
N SER A 326 -0.71 45.98 34.62
CA SER A 326 0.70 45.56 34.48
C SER A 326 0.87 44.61 33.29
N SER A 327 1.64 45.06 32.30
CA SER A 327 1.96 44.29 31.10
C SER A 327 3.24 43.48 31.32
N TYR A 328 3.12 42.15 31.34
CA TYR A 328 4.29 41.26 31.30
C TYR A 328 4.69 40.98 29.86
N HIS A 329 5.43 41.89 29.25
CA HIS A 329 6.15 41.68 28.00
C HIS A 329 7.46 42.47 28.00
N ASP A 330 8.52 41.88 28.55
CA ASP A 330 9.91 42.16 28.16
C ASP A 330 10.85 41.07 28.69
N SER A 331 10.93 39.94 27.97
CA SER A 331 11.94 38.87 28.14
C SER A 331 11.89 37.84 26.99
N ILE A 332 12.06 38.30 25.75
CA ILE A 332 12.54 37.44 24.66
C ILE A 332 13.73 38.15 24.00
N PRO A 333 14.97 37.73 24.26
CA PRO A 333 16.12 38.22 23.50
C PRO A 333 16.16 37.55 22.12
N ASN A 334 16.72 38.27 21.14
CA ASN A 334 17.11 37.78 19.81
C ASN A 334 15.98 37.62 18.77
N ALA A 335 15.47 38.75 18.29
CA ALA A 335 15.20 38.94 16.87
C ALA A 335 15.85 40.27 16.46
N ASP A 336 16.97 40.19 15.74
CA ASP A 336 17.71 41.38 15.31
C ASP A 336 16.95 42.09 14.17
N VAL A 337 16.53 43.33 14.43
CA VAL A 337 16.03 44.27 13.42
C VAL A 337 16.76 45.60 13.62
N SER A 338 18.06 45.60 13.34
CA SER A 338 18.84 46.80 13.01
C SER A 338 19.36 46.66 11.57
N GLY A 339 18.54 47.08 10.61
CA GLY A 339 18.81 46.88 9.18
C GLY A 339 17.99 47.77 8.26
N LEU A 340 17.65 48.99 8.71
CA LEU A 340 17.06 50.04 7.88
C LEU A 340 17.26 51.40 8.56
N LEU A 341 17.64 52.42 7.77
CA LEU A 341 18.06 53.77 8.17
C LEU A 341 19.50 53.87 8.73
N GLU A 342 20.47 53.74 7.82
CA GLU A 342 21.69 54.55 7.87
C GLU A 342 21.70 55.48 6.64
N ASP A 343 22.22 56.69 6.82
CA ASP A 343 22.07 57.80 5.87
C ASP A 343 22.81 57.58 4.54
N GLU A 344 22.11 57.82 3.42
CA GLU A 344 22.72 57.87 2.09
C GLU A 344 23.43 59.23 1.90
N ALA A 345 24.71 59.26 2.27
CA ALA A 345 25.55 60.44 2.11
C ALA A 345 25.79 60.77 0.62
N ASN A 346 25.58 62.03 0.28
CA ASN A 346 25.63 62.57 -1.07
C ASN A 346 27.08 62.70 -1.60
N GLU A 347 27.54 61.76 -2.44
CA GLU A 347 28.75 61.95 -3.27
C GLU A 347 28.41 62.10 -4.76
N VAL A 348 28.96 63.15 -5.38
CA VAL A 348 28.76 63.51 -6.78
C VAL A 348 29.82 62.82 -7.66
N ALA A 349 29.39 61.97 -8.59
CA ALA A 349 30.27 61.30 -9.57
C ALA A 349 30.20 61.95 -10.98
N PRO A 350 31.35 62.38 -11.56
CA PRO A 350 31.63 62.93 -12.90
C PRO A 350 30.65 62.94 -14.10
N ASN A 351 29.80 61.93 -14.30
CA ASN A 351 29.44 61.54 -15.67
C ASN A 351 28.12 60.76 -15.75
N GLY A 352 27.06 61.45 -16.15
CA GLY A 352 25.74 60.85 -16.32
C GLY A 352 25.62 60.01 -17.59
N GLN A 353 25.23 58.74 -17.41
CA GLN A 353 24.38 58.02 -18.36
C GLN A 353 23.65 56.87 -17.65
N LEU A 354 22.33 56.80 -17.82
CA LEU A 354 21.46 55.81 -17.20
C LEU A 354 21.57 54.46 -17.91
N ALA A 355 21.72 53.37 -17.15
CA ALA A 355 21.57 52.00 -17.64
C ALA A 355 20.55 51.25 -16.78
N LEU A 356 19.41 50.88 -17.37
CA LEU A 356 18.41 50.00 -16.76
C LEU A 356 18.92 48.55 -16.78
N THR A 357 18.91 47.87 -15.63
CA THR A 357 19.14 46.42 -15.57
C THR A 357 17.94 45.70 -14.94
N THR A 358 17.11 45.10 -15.79
CA THR A 358 16.06 44.16 -15.38
C THR A 358 16.70 42.84 -14.95
N GLN A 359 16.36 42.32 -13.76
CA GLN A 359 16.73 40.97 -13.35
C GLN A 359 15.51 40.06 -13.28
N GLY A 360 15.51 39.01 -14.11
CA GLY A 360 14.57 37.91 -14.05
C GLY A 360 15.26 36.62 -13.58
N ASN A 361 14.47 35.79 -12.91
CA ASN A 361 14.65 34.35 -12.66
C ASN A 361 16.05 33.79 -12.38
N CYS A 362 16.25 33.33 -11.13
CA CYS A 362 17.10 32.19 -10.83
C CYS A 362 16.39 31.25 -9.85
N TYR A 363 15.84 30.14 -10.35
CA TYR A 363 15.66 28.91 -9.57
C TYR A 363 16.94 28.10 -9.74
N LYS A 364 17.46 27.46 -8.69
CA LYS A 364 18.64 26.58 -8.81
C LYS A 364 18.42 25.26 -8.09
N ALA A 365 18.94 24.21 -8.73
CA ALA A 365 18.92 22.82 -8.32
C ALA A 365 19.68 22.54 -7.02
#